data_AF-A0A1Q4DQD6-F1
#
_entry.id   AF-A0A1Q4DQD6-F1
#
_cell.length_a   1.000
_cell.length_b   1.000
_cell.length_c   1.000
_cell.angle_alpha   90.00
_cell.angle_beta   90.00
_cell.angle_gamma   90.00
#
_symmetry.space_group_name_H-M   'P 1'
#
loop_
_entity.id
_entity.type
_entity.pdbx_description
1 polymer ?
#
loop_
_entity_poly.entity_id
_entity_poly.type
_entity_poly.pdbx_seq_one_letter_code
_entity_poly.pdbx_strand_id
1 'polypeptide(L)'
;MDYRIASARPIAWTVAAALSVLMGSAAVAQQPAKPAAKPAPKPAQAQPQQPAQQQAAAPEVPQLLYSPWMKVCGKGPDASAKQVCVVAKDGRIENGMPVVAVALIEPEGSPQKILRVTVPPGMHLQHGTRVILDQGQPATAPYVTCVPNGCMSDYEATADMIGRMKKGQQITVQAINMNGAPISLPLPLVDFAKAYDGPATDEKVFAEQQRKLQEELQKKAEEARKKMEGQQAPAAGAPAAPKQ
;
A
#
# COMPACT_ATOMS: atom_id res chain seq x y z
N MET A 1 53.21 19.25 -17.43
CA MET A 1 52.53 20.15 -18.39
C MET A 1 51.37 20.81 -17.68
N ASP A 2 51.64 21.97 -17.10
CA ASP A 2 50.65 22.96 -16.71
C ASP A 2 49.93 23.50 -17.95
N TYR A 3 48.61 23.65 -17.88
CA TYR A 3 47.90 24.69 -18.63
C TYR A 3 46.80 25.28 -17.77
N ARG A 4 47.10 26.48 -17.25
CA ARG A 4 46.14 27.49 -16.77
C ARG A 4 45.62 28.29 -17.99
N ILE A 5 44.63 29.16 -17.68
CA ILE A 5 44.13 30.35 -18.42
C ILE A 5 42.75 30.07 -19.05
N ALA A 6 41.63 30.41 -18.41
CA ALA A 6 41.02 31.74 -18.20
C ALA A 6 40.40 32.37 -19.46
N SER A 7 39.09 32.67 -19.44
CA SER A 7 38.59 34.01 -19.77
C SER A 7 37.11 34.14 -19.41
N ALA A 8 36.79 35.23 -18.70
CA ALA A 8 35.47 35.76 -18.49
C ALA A 8 35.16 36.80 -19.57
N ARG A 9 33.89 37.03 -19.91
CA ARG A 9 33.42 38.37 -20.31
C ARG A 9 31.89 38.55 -20.20
N PRO A 10 31.40 39.77 -19.87
CA PRO A 10 30.02 40.09 -19.52
C PRO A 10 29.27 40.81 -20.66
N ILE A 11 27.93 40.88 -20.60
CA ILE A 11 27.06 41.70 -21.47
C ILE A 11 25.93 42.27 -20.59
N ALA A 12 26.10 43.48 -20.04
CA ALA A 12 25.66 44.79 -20.56
C ALA A 12 24.16 45.10 -20.28
N TRP A 13 23.95 46.00 -19.31
CA TRP A 13 22.68 46.66 -18.99
C TRP A 13 22.43 47.84 -19.93
N THR A 14 21.18 48.07 -20.32
CA THR A 14 20.73 49.36 -20.87
C THR A 14 19.48 49.86 -20.14
N VAL A 15 19.58 51.08 -19.62
CA VAL A 15 18.56 51.87 -18.94
C VAL A 15 17.92 52.82 -19.95
N ALA A 16 16.61 53.05 -19.86
CA ALA A 16 15.98 54.25 -20.40
C ALA A 16 14.84 54.71 -19.46
N ALA A 17 15.03 55.87 -18.84
CA ALA A 17 14.05 56.59 -18.05
C ALA A 17 13.62 57.86 -18.82
N ALA A 18 12.32 58.18 -18.79
CA ALA A 18 11.81 59.46 -19.22
C ALA A 18 10.82 59.98 -18.17
N LEU A 19 11.24 61.00 -17.42
CA LEU A 19 10.42 61.84 -16.57
C LEU A 19 9.96 63.06 -17.37
N SER A 20 8.70 63.46 -17.22
CA SER A 20 8.25 64.82 -17.55
C SER A 20 7.21 65.25 -16.52
N VAL A 21 7.56 66.29 -15.76
CA VAL A 21 6.75 66.99 -14.75
C VAL A 21 6.26 68.30 -15.39
N LEU A 22 5.05 68.78 -15.04
CA LEU A 22 4.72 70.20 -14.79
C LEU A 22 3.25 70.38 -14.29
N MET A 23 3.13 70.87 -13.03
CA MET A 23 2.21 71.86 -12.41
C MET A 23 0.74 72.00 -12.93
N GLY A 24 -0.35 71.87 -12.15
CA GLY A 24 -0.87 72.71 -11.04
C GLY A 24 -1.90 73.74 -11.57
N SER A 25 -3.21 73.74 -11.29
CA SER A 25 -3.90 74.25 -10.08
C SER A 25 -5.45 74.13 -10.22
N ALA A 26 -6.16 74.23 -9.09
CA ALA A 26 -7.61 74.06 -8.91
C ALA A 26 -8.53 75.14 -9.54
N ALA A 27 -9.75 74.73 -9.92
CA ALA A 27 -10.94 75.59 -9.93
C ALA A 27 -12.23 74.76 -9.78
N VAL A 28 -13.04 75.12 -8.78
CA VAL A 28 -14.37 74.56 -8.48
C VAL A 28 -15.39 75.26 -9.37
N ALA A 29 -16.22 74.50 -10.10
CA ALA A 29 -17.46 75.01 -10.69
C ALA A 29 -18.51 73.89 -10.73
N GLN A 30 -19.59 74.10 -9.97
CA GLN A 30 -20.78 73.26 -9.90
C GLN A 30 -21.51 73.27 -11.26
N GLN A 31 -21.97 72.10 -11.72
CA GLN A 31 -23.00 71.99 -12.75
C GLN A 31 -24.23 71.23 -12.23
N PRO A 32 -25.44 71.58 -12.68
CA PRO A 32 -26.70 71.18 -12.06
C PRO A 32 -27.10 69.76 -12.46
N ALA A 33 -27.75 69.07 -11.54
CA ALA A 33 -28.33 67.74 -11.74
C ALA A 33 -29.40 67.74 -12.85
N LYS A 34 -29.31 66.78 -13.77
CA LYS A 34 -30.35 66.44 -14.76
C LYS A 34 -30.96 65.07 -14.40
N PRO A 35 -32.28 64.85 -14.58
CA PRO A 35 -33.02 63.78 -13.90
C PRO A 35 -32.68 62.36 -14.38
N ALA A 36 -32.81 61.42 -13.44
CA ALA A 36 -32.58 59.99 -13.60
C ALA A 36 -33.40 59.35 -14.75
N ALA A 37 -32.70 58.67 -15.64
CA ALA A 37 -33.27 57.68 -16.56
C ALA A 37 -33.09 56.27 -15.97
N LYS A 38 -34.14 55.45 -16.06
CA LYS A 38 -34.19 54.06 -15.59
C LYS A 38 -33.10 53.20 -16.28
N PRO A 39 -32.46 52.25 -15.57
CA PRO A 39 -31.41 51.42 -16.16
C PRO A 39 -32.00 50.37 -17.11
N ALA A 40 -31.47 50.31 -18.33
CA ALA A 40 -31.64 49.19 -19.25
C ALA A 40 -30.79 47.98 -18.78
N PRO A 41 -31.22 46.73 -19.04
CA PRO A 41 -30.50 45.55 -18.59
C PRO A 41 -29.17 45.40 -19.35
N LYS A 42 -28.08 45.24 -18.58
CA LYS A 42 -26.72 45.03 -19.07
C LYS A 42 -26.61 43.62 -19.70
N PRO A 43 -25.92 43.44 -20.84
CA PRO A 43 -25.69 42.12 -21.41
C PRO A 43 -24.89 41.26 -20.41
N ALA A 44 -25.38 40.05 -20.14
CA ALA A 44 -24.69 39.07 -19.31
C ALA A 44 -23.35 38.70 -19.95
N GLN A 45 -22.25 39.03 -19.28
CA GLN A 45 -20.93 38.56 -19.63
C GLN A 45 -20.87 37.06 -19.34
N ALA A 46 -20.60 36.26 -20.37
CA ALA A 46 -20.34 34.83 -20.22
C ALA A 46 -19.11 34.64 -19.30
N GLN A 47 -19.33 34.04 -18.14
CA GLN A 47 -18.25 33.59 -17.27
C GLN A 47 -17.47 32.48 -17.98
N PRO A 48 -16.12 32.46 -17.90
CA PRO A 48 -15.33 31.33 -18.33
C PRO A 48 -15.75 30.10 -17.53
N GLN A 49 -16.30 29.09 -18.19
CA GLN A 49 -16.52 27.78 -17.61
C GLN A 49 -15.17 27.20 -17.23
N GLN A 50 -14.88 27.10 -15.93
CA GLN A 50 -13.76 26.31 -15.44
C GLN A 50 -13.94 24.86 -15.92
N PRO A 51 -12.90 24.21 -16.45
CA PRO A 51 -12.96 22.78 -16.75
C PRO A 51 -13.36 22.05 -15.48
N ALA A 52 -14.47 21.31 -15.54
CA ALA A 52 -14.82 20.35 -14.51
C ALA A 52 -13.63 19.40 -14.38
N GLN A 53 -12.89 19.50 -13.27
CA GLN A 53 -11.94 18.48 -12.89
C GLN A 53 -12.75 17.21 -12.65
N GLN A 54 -12.81 16.35 -13.65
CA GLN A 54 -13.17 14.95 -13.47
C GLN A 54 -12.15 14.40 -12.49
N GLN A 55 -12.58 14.33 -11.23
CA GLN A 55 -11.88 13.65 -10.18
C GLN A 55 -11.88 12.18 -10.59
N ALA A 56 -10.80 11.76 -11.25
CA ALA A 56 -10.56 10.37 -11.56
C ALA A 56 -10.69 9.62 -10.23
N ALA A 57 -11.69 8.74 -10.15
CA ALA A 57 -11.83 7.84 -9.01
C ALA A 57 -10.47 7.17 -8.81
N ALA A 58 -9.88 7.37 -7.64
CA ALA A 58 -8.66 6.66 -7.29
C ALA A 58 -8.94 5.16 -7.47
N PRO A 59 -8.05 4.40 -8.15
CA PRO A 59 -8.26 2.98 -8.33
C PRO A 59 -8.47 2.35 -6.95
N GLU A 60 -9.63 1.72 -6.78
CA GLU A 60 -10.05 1.12 -5.52
C GLU A 60 -9.04 0.01 -5.18
N VAL A 61 -8.22 0.24 -4.16
CA VAL A 61 -7.29 -0.78 -3.67
C VAL A 61 -8.18 -1.88 -3.08
N PRO A 62 -8.14 -3.11 -3.63
CA PRO A 62 -9.00 -4.18 -3.15
C PRO A 62 -8.81 -4.38 -1.65
N GLN A 63 -9.90 -4.67 -0.93
CA GLN A 63 -9.82 -4.94 0.50
C GLN A 63 -8.88 -6.13 0.75
N LEU A 64 -7.83 -5.89 1.52
CA LEU A 64 -6.81 -6.87 1.84
C LEU A 64 -7.20 -7.65 3.10
N LEU A 65 -7.20 -8.97 2.99
CA LEU A 65 -7.22 -9.91 4.10
C LEU A 65 -5.77 -10.23 4.50
N TYR A 66 -5.44 -10.01 5.77
CA TYR A 66 -4.07 -10.16 6.25
C TYR A 66 -3.89 -11.43 7.07
N SER A 67 -2.75 -12.11 6.89
CA SER A 67 -2.29 -13.12 7.86
C SER A 67 -1.83 -12.44 9.17
N PRO A 68 -1.80 -13.13 10.31
CA PRO A 68 -1.11 -12.61 11.48
C PRO A 68 0.40 -12.51 11.21
N TRP A 69 1.10 -11.64 11.94
CA TRP A 69 2.56 -11.71 11.98
C TRP A 69 2.99 -13.03 12.61
N MET A 70 3.88 -13.75 11.95
CA MET A 70 4.38 -15.04 12.44
C MET A 70 5.89 -15.09 12.29
N LYS A 71 6.56 -15.67 13.29
CA LYS A 71 7.99 -15.96 13.26
C LYS A 71 8.17 -17.44 13.01
N VAL A 72 8.90 -17.81 11.97
CA VAL A 72 9.24 -19.21 11.67
C VAL A 72 10.75 -19.30 11.57
N CYS A 73 11.35 -20.27 12.24
CA CYS A 73 12.79 -20.48 12.19
C CYS A 73 13.08 -21.90 11.69
N GLY A 74 13.94 -22.03 10.69
CA GLY A 74 14.29 -23.32 10.09
C GLY A 74 15.77 -23.41 9.75
N LYS A 75 16.27 -24.63 9.55
CA LYS A 75 17.60 -24.89 8.99
C LYS A 75 17.44 -25.49 7.60
N GLY A 76 18.39 -25.19 6.72
CA GLY A 76 18.48 -25.86 5.43
C GLY A 76 18.70 -27.37 5.57
N PRO A 77 18.58 -28.15 4.49
CA PRO A 77 18.75 -29.60 4.51
C PRO A 77 20.17 -30.04 4.88
N ASP A 78 21.16 -29.16 4.72
CA ASP A 78 22.54 -29.44 5.10
C ASP A 78 22.72 -29.41 6.62
N ALA A 79 23.42 -30.40 7.18
CA ALA A 79 23.67 -30.50 8.62
C ALA A 79 24.46 -29.30 9.18
N SER A 80 25.21 -28.59 8.34
CA SER A 80 25.96 -27.37 8.68
C SER A 80 25.21 -26.08 8.38
N ALA A 81 23.96 -26.15 7.89
CA ALA A 81 23.16 -24.97 7.59
C ALA A 81 22.90 -24.17 8.86
N LYS A 82 23.20 -22.87 8.79
CA LYS A 82 22.81 -21.90 9.81
C LYS A 82 21.29 -21.79 9.87
N GLN A 83 20.74 -21.62 11.06
CA GLN A 83 19.31 -21.36 11.19
C GLN A 83 18.98 -20.01 10.54
N VAL A 84 17.80 -19.90 9.94
CA VAL A 84 17.25 -18.64 9.45
C VAL A 84 15.88 -18.48 10.08
N CYS A 85 15.68 -17.35 10.76
CA CYS A 85 14.39 -16.93 11.27
C CYS A 85 13.76 -15.94 10.30
N VAL A 86 12.46 -16.08 10.06
CA VAL A 86 11.67 -15.21 9.20
C VAL A 86 10.45 -14.74 9.97
N VAL A 87 10.28 -13.43 10.09
CA VAL A 87 9.08 -12.81 10.66
C VAL A 87 8.29 -12.18 9.52
N ALA A 88 7.12 -12.74 9.21
CA ALA A 88 6.40 -12.40 7.99
C ALA A 88 4.92 -12.11 8.20
N LYS A 89 4.37 -11.34 7.25
CA LYS A 89 2.94 -11.06 7.09
C LYS A 89 2.61 -10.93 5.61
N ASP A 90 1.47 -11.47 5.23
CA ASP A 90 0.95 -11.43 3.87
C ASP A 90 -0.38 -10.66 3.84
N GLY A 91 -0.63 -10.00 2.71
CA GLY A 91 -1.92 -9.45 2.32
C GLY A 91 -2.44 -10.15 1.07
N ARG A 92 -3.67 -10.63 1.14
CA ARG A 92 -4.38 -11.32 0.08
C ARG A 92 -5.67 -10.58 -0.26
N ILE A 93 -6.12 -10.70 -1.50
CA ILE A 93 -7.47 -10.25 -1.87
C ILE A 93 -8.49 -11.36 -1.62
N GLU A 94 -9.79 -11.05 -1.77
CA GLU A 94 -10.91 -11.90 -1.36
C GLU A 94 -10.89 -13.32 -1.96
N ASN A 95 -10.37 -13.47 -3.17
CA ASN A 95 -10.21 -14.79 -3.82
C ASN A 95 -8.95 -15.57 -3.35
N GLY A 96 -8.26 -15.09 -2.33
CA GLY A 96 -7.09 -15.72 -1.73
C GLY A 96 -5.76 -15.46 -2.44
N MET A 97 -5.75 -14.73 -3.56
CA MET A 97 -4.51 -14.39 -4.26
C MET A 97 -3.63 -13.45 -3.41
N PRO A 98 -2.35 -13.79 -3.18
CA PRO A 98 -1.41 -12.90 -2.48
C PRO A 98 -1.09 -11.70 -3.37
N VAL A 99 -1.17 -10.52 -2.79
CA VAL A 99 -0.84 -9.27 -3.49
C VAL A 99 0.26 -8.49 -2.79
N VAL A 100 0.57 -8.81 -1.53
CA VAL A 100 1.76 -8.28 -0.86
C VAL A 100 2.27 -9.26 0.19
N ALA A 101 3.59 -9.34 0.34
CA ALA A 101 4.22 -10.01 1.47
C ALA A 101 5.37 -9.15 2.00
N VAL A 102 5.55 -9.16 3.32
CA VAL A 102 6.69 -8.55 4.00
C VAL A 102 7.32 -9.60 4.89
N ALA A 103 8.62 -9.84 4.72
CA ALA A 103 9.38 -10.83 5.47
C ALA A 103 10.68 -10.23 5.99
N LEU A 104 10.83 -10.14 7.31
CA LEU A 104 12.10 -9.84 7.97
C LEU A 104 12.88 -11.13 8.15
N ILE A 105 14.04 -11.25 7.49
CA ILE A 105 14.84 -12.46 7.43
C ILE A 105 16.14 -12.23 8.23
N GLU A 106 16.39 -13.13 9.18
CA GLU A 106 17.49 -13.06 10.12
C GLU A 106 18.28 -14.38 10.10
N PRO A 107 19.40 -14.43 9.36
CA PRO A 107 20.32 -15.56 9.42
C PRO A 107 21.05 -15.60 10.76
N GLU A 108 21.15 -16.78 11.36
CA GLU A 108 21.84 -17.02 12.62
C GLU A 108 23.31 -16.60 12.55
N GLY A 109 23.75 -15.78 13.53
CA GLY A 109 25.11 -15.26 13.59
C GLY A 109 25.47 -14.27 12.48
N SER A 110 24.50 -13.78 11.70
CA SER A 110 24.71 -12.69 10.74
C SER A 110 24.30 -11.35 11.37
N PRO A 111 25.15 -10.31 11.30
CA PRO A 111 24.73 -8.95 11.64
C PRO A 111 23.82 -8.34 10.56
N GLN A 112 23.87 -8.86 9.34
CA GLN A 112 23.03 -8.41 8.23
C GLN A 112 21.67 -9.10 8.29
N LYS A 113 20.63 -8.28 8.42
CA LYS A 113 19.22 -8.66 8.37
C LYS A 113 18.61 -7.98 7.15
N ILE A 114 17.67 -8.65 6.50
CA ILE A 114 17.00 -8.10 5.32
C ILE A 114 15.50 -8.03 5.56
N LEU A 115 14.89 -6.93 5.15
CA LEU A 115 13.45 -6.86 4.97
C LEU A 115 13.17 -7.10 3.49
N ARG A 116 12.62 -8.26 3.17
CA ARG A 116 12.15 -8.59 1.83
C ARG A 116 10.69 -8.19 1.70
N VAL A 117 10.36 -7.46 0.63
CA VAL A 117 8.97 -7.24 0.23
C VAL A 117 8.72 -7.94 -1.09
N THR A 118 7.53 -8.52 -1.22
CA THR A 118 7.06 -9.15 -2.46
C THR A 118 5.78 -8.45 -2.90
N VAL A 119 5.76 -8.00 -4.14
CA VAL A 119 4.60 -7.39 -4.80
C VAL A 119 4.12 -8.28 -5.95
N PRO A 120 2.91 -8.06 -6.50
CA PRO A 120 2.37 -8.88 -7.57
C PRO A 120 3.30 -8.86 -8.80
N PRO A 121 3.25 -9.90 -9.65
CA PRO A 121 3.89 -9.82 -10.96
C PRO A 121 3.28 -8.70 -11.81
N GLY A 122 4.00 -8.27 -12.85
CA GLY A 122 3.55 -7.20 -13.75
C GLY A 122 3.77 -5.78 -13.20
N MET A 123 4.72 -5.61 -12.27
CA MET A 123 5.19 -4.30 -11.81
C MET A 123 6.40 -3.80 -12.60
N HIS A 124 6.57 -2.49 -12.67
CA HIS A 124 7.55 -1.81 -13.51
C HIS A 124 8.94 -1.97 -12.90
N LEU A 125 9.73 -2.87 -13.50
CA LEU A 125 11.02 -3.30 -12.96
C LEU A 125 11.98 -2.13 -12.67
N GLN A 126 11.99 -1.12 -13.55
CA GLN A 126 12.87 0.05 -13.42
C GLN A 126 12.62 0.88 -12.15
N HIS A 127 11.39 0.90 -11.63
CA HIS A 127 11.02 1.73 -10.49
C HIS A 127 11.29 1.05 -9.14
N GLY A 128 11.51 -0.27 -9.13
CA GLY A 128 11.65 -1.04 -7.89
C GLY A 128 10.40 -0.99 -7.02
N THR A 129 10.60 -1.04 -5.71
CA THR A 129 9.56 -0.82 -4.70
C THR A 129 9.95 0.33 -3.77
N ARG A 130 8.97 0.82 -3.01
CA ARG A 130 9.21 1.68 -1.86
C ARG A 130 8.58 1.09 -0.61
N VAL A 131 9.24 1.25 0.53
CA VAL A 131 8.75 0.88 1.85
C VAL A 131 8.63 2.13 2.71
N ILE A 132 7.46 2.34 3.30
CA ILE A 132 7.15 3.49 4.14
C ILE A 132 6.63 2.98 5.47
N LEU A 133 7.26 3.38 6.57
CA LEU A 133 6.77 3.09 7.92
C LEU A 133 5.99 4.30 8.44
N ASP A 134 4.70 4.10 8.69
CA ASP A 134 3.73 5.13 9.03
C ASP A 134 3.75 6.32 8.03
N GLN A 135 4.11 7.51 8.50
CA GLN A 135 4.29 8.72 7.68
C GLN A 135 5.77 9.10 7.51
N GLY A 136 6.67 8.14 7.71
CA GLY A 136 8.11 8.37 7.59
C GLY A 136 8.60 8.49 6.15
N GLN A 137 9.90 8.77 6.00
CA GLN A 137 10.55 8.84 4.70
C GLN A 137 10.51 7.47 3.99
N PRO A 138 10.15 7.42 2.69
CA PRO A 138 10.20 6.19 1.91
C PRO A 138 11.63 5.68 1.73
N ALA A 139 11.87 4.42 2.06
CA ALA A 139 13.04 3.68 1.58
C ALA A 139 12.73 3.13 0.19
N THR A 140 13.70 3.14 -0.73
CA THR A 140 13.53 2.61 -2.10
C THR A 140 14.55 1.52 -2.36
N ALA A 141 14.13 0.43 -2.99
CA ALA A 141 15.02 -0.65 -3.41
C ALA A 141 14.65 -1.19 -4.79
N PRO A 142 15.65 -1.57 -5.62
CA PRO A 142 15.38 -2.25 -6.89
C PRO A 142 14.79 -3.65 -6.65
N TYR A 143 14.25 -4.27 -7.70
CA TYR A 143 13.90 -5.69 -7.64
C TYR A 143 15.17 -6.55 -7.67
N VAL A 144 15.24 -7.54 -6.78
CA VAL A 144 16.32 -8.54 -6.77
C VAL A 144 15.95 -9.78 -7.59
N THR A 145 14.65 -10.10 -7.67
CA THR A 145 14.16 -11.18 -8.53
C THR A 145 12.68 -11.00 -8.84
N CYS A 146 12.25 -11.50 -9.98
CA CYS A 146 10.83 -11.65 -10.32
C CYS A 146 10.61 -13.06 -10.83
N VAL A 147 9.74 -13.79 -10.13
CA VAL A 147 9.33 -15.14 -10.49
C VAL A 147 7.79 -15.18 -10.58
N PRO A 148 7.17 -16.26 -11.11
CA PRO A 148 5.73 -16.25 -11.37
C PRO A 148 4.83 -15.92 -10.17
N ASN A 149 5.32 -16.14 -8.94
CA ASN A 149 4.58 -15.87 -7.70
C ASN A 149 4.79 -14.43 -7.15
N GLY A 150 5.63 -13.60 -7.77
CA GLY A 150 5.84 -12.22 -7.35
C GLY A 150 7.21 -11.65 -7.68
N CYS A 151 7.32 -10.34 -7.51
CA CYS A 151 8.54 -9.56 -7.65
C CYS A 151 9.05 -9.12 -6.28
N MET A 152 10.32 -9.40 -5.98
CA MET A 152 10.91 -9.19 -4.66
C MET A 152 11.93 -8.05 -4.67
N SER A 153 11.92 -7.24 -3.62
CA SER A 153 12.97 -6.26 -3.31
C SER A 153 13.48 -6.48 -1.89
N ASP A 154 14.78 -6.31 -1.70
CA ASP A 154 15.42 -6.42 -0.39
C ASP A 154 15.87 -5.04 0.10
N TYR A 155 15.58 -4.79 1.37
CA TYR A 155 16.02 -3.62 2.11
C TYR A 155 16.92 -4.07 3.25
N GLU A 156 17.93 -3.27 3.57
CA GLU A 156 18.69 -3.48 4.80
C GLU A 156 17.78 -3.22 6.01
N ALA A 157 17.57 -4.25 6.82
CA ALA A 157 16.76 -4.15 8.03
C ALA A 157 17.64 -3.69 9.21
N THR A 158 17.91 -2.38 9.24
CA THR A 158 18.70 -1.78 10.33
C THR A 158 17.96 -1.90 11.67
N ALA A 159 18.70 -1.77 12.77
CA ALA A 159 18.11 -1.74 14.11
C ALA A 159 17.08 -0.61 14.28
N ASP A 160 17.31 0.55 13.63
CA ASP A 160 16.33 1.64 13.59
C ASP A 160 15.05 1.23 12.86
N MET A 161 15.18 0.64 11.66
CA MET A 161 14.02 0.19 10.88
C MET A 161 13.18 -0.84 11.65
N ILE A 162 13.83 -1.85 12.26
CA ILE A 162 13.15 -2.85 13.09
C ILE A 162 12.51 -2.17 14.31
N GLY A 163 13.22 -1.26 14.97
CA GLY A 163 12.70 -0.49 16.11
C GLY A 163 11.46 0.34 15.75
N ARG A 164 11.43 0.94 14.56
CA ARG A 164 10.28 1.64 14.00
C ARG A 164 9.14 0.69 13.66
N MET A 165 9.41 -0.48 13.07
CA MET A 165 8.38 -1.49 12.82
C MET A 165 7.73 -1.99 14.12
N LYS A 166 8.49 -2.15 15.20
CA LYS A 166 7.96 -2.56 16.52
C LYS A 166 7.01 -1.56 17.16
N LYS A 167 7.22 -0.27 16.89
CA LYS A 167 6.44 0.84 17.49
C LYS A 167 5.40 1.43 16.54
N GLY A 168 5.53 1.16 15.25
CA GLY A 168 4.69 1.71 14.20
C GLY A 168 3.34 1.03 14.12
N GLN A 169 2.45 1.64 13.35
CA GLN A 169 1.08 1.15 13.13
C GLN A 169 0.96 0.45 11.79
N GLN A 170 1.71 0.91 10.78
CA GLN A 170 1.60 0.41 9.42
C GLN A 170 2.93 0.46 8.66
N ILE A 171 3.16 -0.55 7.84
CA ILE A 171 4.15 -0.55 6.77
C ILE A 171 3.41 -0.50 5.43
N THR A 172 3.74 0.45 4.57
CA THR A 172 3.16 0.57 3.23
C THR A 172 4.20 0.21 2.20
N VAL A 173 3.87 -0.78 1.37
CA VAL A 173 4.69 -1.18 0.22
C VAL A 173 4.10 -0.52 -1.04
N GLN A 174 4.92 0.21 -1.78
CA GLN A 174 4.53 0.82 -3.05
C GLN A 174 5.30 0.23 -4.23
N ALA A 175 4.62 0.12 -5.37
CA ALA A 175 5.19 -0.24 -6.65
C ALA A 175 4.47 0.53 -7.78
N ILE A 176 5.03 0.53 -8.98
CA ILE A 176 4.40 1.12 -10.17
C ILE A 176 3.94 -0.02 -11.08
N ASN A 177 2.68 -0.03 -11.52
CA ASN A 177 2.18 -1.04 -12.46
C ASN A 177 2.56 -0.71 -13.93
N MET A 178 2.24 -1.61 -14.88
CA MET A 178 2.55 -1.38 -16.30
C MET A 178 1.86 -0.18 -16.94
N ASN A 179 0.78 0.31 -16.33
CA ASN A 179 0.07 1.50 -16.79
C ASN A 179 0.70 2.79 -16.25
N GLY A 180 1.82 2.70 -15.52
CA GLY A 180 2.50 3.83 -14.90
C GLY A 180 1.83 4.34 -13.63
N ALA A 181 0.80 3.67 -13.11
CA ALA A 181 0.10 4.09 -11.91
C ALA A 181 0.75 3.47 -10.65
N PRO A 182 0.94 4.26 -9.57
CA PRO A 182 1.40 3.72 -8.30
C PRO A 182 0.31 2.88 -7.64
N ILE A 183 0.71 1.73 -7.10
CA ILE A 183 -0.09 0.97 -6.16
C ILE A 183 0.49 1.15 -4.76
N SER A 184 -0.39 1.25 -3.76
CA SER A 184 0.00 1.35 -2.35
C SER A 184 -0.70 0.23 -1.58
N LEU A 185 0.11 -0.64 -0.99
CA LEU A 185 -0.32 -1.86 -0.33
C LEU A 185 0.05 -1.72 1.17
N PRO A 186 -0.89 -1.24 2.00
CA PRO A 186 -0.66 -1.13 3.44
C PRO A 186 -0.68 -2.50 4.10
N LEU A 187 0.16 -2.72 5.12
CA LEU A 187 0.07 -3.84 6.04
C LEU A 187 0.15 -3.33 7.48
N PRO A 188 -0.79 -3.71 8.36
CA PRO A 188 -0.74 -3.28 9.75
C PRO A 188 0.44 -3.96 10.48
N LEU A 189 1.13 -3.18 11.31
CA LEU A 189 2.23 -3.62 12.18
C LEU A 189 1.76 -4.10 13.55
N VAL A 190 0.44 -4.12 13.81
CA VAL A 190 -0.14 -4.74 15.01
C VAL A 190 0.41 -6.15 15.18
N ASP A 191 0.85 -6.48 16.40
CA ASP A 191 1.50 -7.74 16.77
C ASP A 191 2.88 -8.03 16.15
N PHE A 192 3.47 -7.14 15.33
CA PHE A 192 4.82 -7.35 14.78
C PHE A 192 5.85 -7.52 15.89
N ALA A 193 5.87 -6.62 16.88
CA ALA A 193 6.81 -6.70 18.00
C ALA A 193 6.67 -8.02 18.77
N LYS A 194 5.42 -8.46 19.01
CA LYS A 194 5.13 -9.72 19.70
C LYS A 194 5.64 -10.92 18.91
N ALA A 195 5.42 -10.95 17.59
CA ALA A 195 5.93 -12.02 16.74
C ALA A 195 7.47 -12.01 16.66
N TYR A 196 8.06 -10.81 16.54
CA TYR A 196 9.50 -10.63 16.41
C TYR A 196 10.28 -11.02 17.67
N ASP A 197 9.87 -10.50 18.82
CA ASP A 197 10.50 -10.78 20.12
C ASP A 197 10.08 -12.13 20.71
N GLY A 198 8.96 -12.68 20.25
CA GLY A 198 8.39 -13.93 20.73
C GLY A 198 9.13 -15.19 20.23
N PRO A 199 8.72 -16.36 20.75
CA PRO A 199 9.20 -17.63 20.25
C PRO A 199 8.75 -17.83 18.79
N ALA A 200 9.52 -18.60 18.03
CA ALA A 200 9.08 -19.04 16.73
C ALA A 200 7.82 -19.91 16.85
N THR A 201 6.92 -19.79 15.89
CA THR A 201 5.83 -20.73 15.67
C THR A 201 6.43 -22.11 15.47
N ASP A 202 6.17 -23.02 16.41
CA ASP A 202 6.68 -24.38 16.37
C ASP A 202 5.92 -25.18 15.30
N GLU A 203 6.65 -25.60 14.27
CA GLU A 203 6.12 -26.34 13.12
C GLU A 203 5.46 -27.65 13.53
N LYS A 204 6.00 -28.35 14.54
CA LYS A 204 5.42 -29.60 15.04
C LYS A 204 4.15 -29.33 15.82
N VAL A 205 4.13 -28.30 16.66
CA VAL A 205 2.92 -27.90 17.40
C VAL A 205 1.81 -27.51 16.44
N PHE A 206 2.13 -26.75 15.37
CA PHE A 206 1.15 -26.40 14.36
C PHE A 206 0.64 -27.62 13.60
N ALA A 207 1.53 -28.53 13.18
CA ALA A 207 1.14 -29.78 12.51
C ALA A 207 0.23 -30.66 13.38
N GLU A 208 0.54 -30.80 14.67
CA GLU A 208 -0.29 -31.53 15.63
C GLU A 208 -1.65 -30.86 15.86
N GLN A 209 -1.68 -29.52 15.98
CA GLN A 209 -2.92 -28.75 16.09
C GLN A 209 -3.79 -28.91 14.85
N GLN A 210 -3.21 -28.84 13.65
CA GLN A 210 -3.93 -29.05 12.39
C GLN A 210 -4.50 -30.47 12.30
N ARG A 211 -3.73 -31.50 12.69
CA ARG A 211 -4.23 -32.88 12.72
C ARG A 211 -5.42 -33.04 13.67
N LYS A 212 -5.29 -32.53 14.90
CA LYS A 212 -6.38 -32.56 15.90
C LYS A 212 -7.62 -31.80 15.40
N LEU A 213 -7.44 -30.64 14.76
CA LEU A 213 -8.56 -29.88 14.21
C LEU A 213 -9.27 -30.65 13.10
N GLN A 214 -8.53 -31.32 12.21
CA GLN A 214 -9.13 -32.16 11.16
C GLN A 214 -9.90 -33.34 11.74
N GLU A 215 -9.34 -34.04 12.73
CA GLU A 215 -10.00 -35.15 13.45
C GLU A 215 -11.30 -34.66 14.13
N GLU A 216 -11.27 -33.52 14.83
CA GLU A 216 -12.44 -32.92 15.49
C GLU A 216 -13.52 -32.49 14.49
N LEU A 217 -13.13 -31.91 13.34
CA LEU A 217 -14.07 -31.52 12.28
C LEU A 217 -14.74 -32.74 11.64
N GLN A 218 -14.00 -33.83 11.41
CA GLN A 218 -14.56 -35.08 10.89
C GLN A 218 -15.55 -35.70 11.87
N LYS A 219 -15.19 -35.77 13.14
CA LYS A 219 -16.07 -36.29 14.20
C LYS A 219 -17.36 -35.49 14.30
N LYS A 220 -17.28 -34.16 14.32
CA LYS A 220 -18.47 -33.27 14.34
C LYS A 220 -19.33 -33.43 13.09
N ALA A 221 -18.73 -33.63 11.92
CA ALA A 221 -19.46 -33.89 10.68
C ALA A 221 -20.24 -35.23 10.76
N GLU A 222 -19.63 -36.28 11.30
CA GLU A 222 -20.29 -37.58 11.50
C GLU A 222 -21.43 -37.50 12.54
N GLU A 223 -21.19 -36.83 13.66
CA GLU A 223 -22.21 -36.59 14.69
C GLU A 223 -23.39 -35.78 14.14
N ALA A 224 -23.12 -34.74 13.34
CA ALA A 224 -24.15 -33.95 12.66
C ALA A 224 -24.94 -34.81 11.66
N ARG A 225 -24.26 -35.67 10.88
CA ARG A 225 -24.90 -36.61 9.94
C ARG A 225 -25.84 -37.56 10.66
N LYS A 226 -25.39 -38.21 11.73
CA LYS A 226 -26.21 -39.13 12.54
C LYS A 226 -27.42 -38.42 13.17
N LYS A 227 -27.24 -37.17 13.62
CA LYS A 227 -28.35 -36.36 14.16
C LYS A 227 -29.40 -36.02 13.11
N MET A 228 -28.98 -35.70 11.89
CA MET A 228 -29.90 -35.44 10.77
C MET A 228 -30.61 -36.72 10.29
N GLU A 229 -29.91 -37.85 10.24
CA GLU A 229 -30.51 -39.16 9.91
C GLU A 229 -31.54 -39.60 10.97
N GLY A 230 -31.27 -39.37 12.26
CA GLY A 230 -32.22 -39.64 13.35
C GLY A 230 -33.44 -38.70 13.38
N GLN A 231 -33.35 -37.53 12.74
CA GLN A 231 -34.47 -36.60 12.56
C GLN A 231 -35.24 -36.86 11.24
N GLN A 232 -34.73 -37.72 10.35
CA GLN A 232 -35.33 -38.08 9.06
C GLN A 232 -35.57 -39.60 8.95
N ALA A 233 -36.45 -40.17 9.79
CA ALA A 233 -37.21 -41.39 9.44
C ALA A 233 -38.40 -41.66 10.40
N PRO A 234 -39.62 -41.99 9.90
CA PRO A 234 -40.24 -41.48 8.68
C PRO A 234 -41.70 -41.00 8.90
N ALA A 235 -42.10 -39.94 8.18
CA ALA A 235 -43.48 -39.82 7.70
C ALA A 235 -43.64 -40.73 6.46
N ALA A 236 -43.65 -42.04 6.68
CA ALA A 236 -44.01 -43.05 5.69
C ALA A 236 -45.22 -43.83 6.22
N GLY A 237 -46.36 -43.15 6.25
CA GLY A 237 -47.67 -43.77 6.32
C GLY A 237 -48.37 -43.53 4.99
N ALA A 238 -48.10 -44.38 4.00
CA ALA A 238 -48.92 -44.44 2.79
C ALA A 238 -50.27 -45.08 3.15
N PRO A 239 -51.44 -44.48 2.85
CA PRO A 239 -52.67 -45.24 2.79
C PRO A 239 -52.74 -45.94 1.42
N ALA A 240 -53.00 -47.24 1.49
CA ALA A 240 -53.29 -48.09 0.36
C ALA A 240 -54.42 -47.53 -0.53
N ALA A 241 -54.25 -47.63 -1.84
CA ALA A 241 -55.32 -47.41 -2.80
C ALA A 241 -56.39 -48.50 -2.65
N PRO A 242 -57.69 -48.17 -2.52
CA PRO A 242 -58.75 -49.16 -2.69
C PRO A 242 -59.08 -49.32 -4.18
N LYS A 243 -59.23 -50.58 -4.57
CA LYS A 243 -59.83 -50.99 -5.85
C LYS A 243 -61.26 -50.44 -5.97
N GLN A 244 -61.58 -49.87 -7.12
CA GLN A 244 -62.82 -50.07 -7.90
C GLN A 244 -62.64 -49.53 -9.30
#